data_AF-A0A0N0B2F7-F1
#
_entry.id   AF-A0A0N0B2F7-F1
#
_cell.length_a   1.000
_cell.length_b   1.000
_cell.length_c   1.000
_cell.angle_alpha   90.00
_cell.angle_beta   90.00
_cell.angle_gamma   90.00
#
_symmetry.space_group_name_H-M   'P 1'
#
loop_
_entity.id
_entity.type
_entity.pdbx_description
1 polymer ?
#
loop_
_entity_poly.entity_id
_entity_poly.type
_entity_poly.pdbx_seq_one_letter_code
_entity_poly.pdbx_strand_id
1 'polypeptide(L)'
;MCVGIVAGARGGVRAVRERAWARPRTWLSWGVAGVSAGVAGFAVAYLTGVLSGGLDVGEACVHGHGVRYDASYRAAHAEEFNRWFPLRNKCNEDVDLVPSWVNPAVVFFVLLAAAGVLCLAGAVVAAVRRRSRSSRRG
;
A
#
# COMPACT_ATOMS: atom_id res chain seq x y z
N MET A 1 -16.84 8.47 3.53
CA MET A 1 -15.36 8.38 3.53
C MET A 1 -14.63 9.74 3.66
N CYS A 2 -15.28 10.83 4.10
CA CYS A 2 -14.66 12.17 4.08
C CYS A 2 -14.13 12.67 5.44
N VAL A 3 -14.45 12.00 6.54
CA VAL A 3 -14.12 12.48 7.90
C VAL A 3 -12.63 12.29 8.25
N GLY A 4 -12.00 11.22 7.76
CA GLY A 4 -10.59 10.92 8.04
C GLY A 4 -9.60 11.91 7.43
N ILE A 5 -9.89 12.41 6.22
CA ILE A 5 -9.03 13.37 5.50
C ILE A 5 -8.99 14.72 6.24
N VAL A 6 -10.13 15.17 6.77
CA VAL A 6 -10.22 16.46 7.49
C VAL A 6 -9.50 16.40 8.85
N ALA A 7 -9.57 15.26 9.55
CA ALA A 7 -8.88 15.06 10.82
C ALA A 7 -7.35 15.01 10.64
N GLY A 8 -6.87 14.29 9.61
CA GLY A 8 -5.45 14.24 9.26
C GLY A 8 -4.88 15.60 8.87
N ALA A 9 -5.60 16.34 8.02
CA ALA A 9 -5.20 17.68 7.59
C ALA A 9 -5.14 18.68 8.76
N ARG A 10 -6.14 18.67 9.66
CA ARG A 10 -6.14 19.54 10.85
C ARG A 10 -5.00 19.22 11.82
N GLY A 11 -4.69 17.94 12.01
CA GLY A 11 -3.53 17.52 12.81
C GLY A 11 -2.20 17.98 12.22
N GLY A 12 -2.04 17.89 10.89
CA GLY A 12 -0.87 18.37 10.16
C GLY A 12 -0.66 19.88 10.25
N VAL A 13 -1.71 20.66 9.99
CA VAL A 13 -1.66 22.13 10.05
C VAL A 13 -1.35 22.62 11.46
N ARG A 14 -1.94 22.00 12.48
CA ARG A 14 -1.69 22.36 13.89
C ARG A 14 -0.27 21.99 14.33
N ALA A 15 0.25 20.84 13.87
CA ALA A 15 1.62 20.44 14.15
C ALA A 15 2.66 21.39 13.53
N VAL A 16 2.44 21.86 12.29
CA VAL A 16 3.25 22.90 11.63
C VAL A 16 3.21 24.21 12.41
N ARG A 17 2.01 24.65 12.80
CA ARG A 17 1.82 25.95 13.47
C ARG A 17 2.39 26.00 14.89
N GLU A 18 2.38 24.90 15.62
CA GLU A 18 2.84 24.82 17.02
C GLU A 18 4.31 24.37 17.17
N ARG A 19 5.10 24.24 16.08
CA ARG A 19 6.44 23.62 16.07
C ARG A 19 6.46 22.22 16.72
N ALA A 20 5.31 21.53 16.72
CA ALA A 20 5.16 20.22 17.35
C ALA A 20 5.95 19.12 16.62
N TRP A 21 6.50 19.41 15.43
CA TRP A 21 7.47 18.60 14.69
C TRP A 21 8.70 18.18 15.51
N ALA A 22 9.07 18.95 16.54
CA ALA A 22 10.16 18.60 17.44
C ALA A 22 9.79 17.53 18.49
N ARG A 23 8.49 17.18 18.61
CA ARG A 23 7.99 16.23 19.61
C ARG A 23 8.00 14.81 19.01
N PRO A 24 8.67 13.83 19.64
CA PRO A 24 8.73 12.46 19.11
C PRO A 24 7.34 11.78 19.01
N ARG A 25 6.35 12.26 19.76
CA ARG A 25 4.97 11.74 19.73
C ARG A 25 4.23 12.01 18.41
N THR A 26 4.55 13.07 17.67
CA THR A 26 3.93 13.34 16.36
C THR A 26 4.46 12.40 15.27
N TRP A 27 5.77 12.10 15.31
CA TRP A 27 6.38 11.13 14.40
C TRP A 27 5.89 9.71 14.67
N LEU A 28 5.64 9.36 15.95
CA LEU A 28 4.97 8.11 16.31
C LEU A 28 3.58 8.02 15.72
N SER A 29 2.72 9.04 15.89
CA SER A 29 1.35 8.98 15.38
C SER A 29 1.30 8.92 13.85
N TRP A 30 2.15 9.67 13.16
CA TRP A 30 2.24 9.63 11.70
C TRP A 30 2.80 8.30 11.19
N GLY A 31 3.81 7.75 11.88
CA GLY A 31 4.35 6.44 11.58
C GLY A 31 3.29 5.34 11.69
N VAL A 32 2.53 5.30 12.79
CA VAL A 32 1.43 4.33 12.98
C VAL A 32 0.35 4.50 11.91
N ALA A 33 -0.06 5.75 11.63
CA ALA A 33 -1.06 6.03 10.60
C ALA A 33 -0.57 5.61 9.21
N GLY A 34 0.70 5.88 8.87
CA GLY A 34 1.31 5.49 7.60
C GLY A 34 1.40 3.98 7.43
N VAL A 35 1.86 3.24 8.45
CA VAL A 35 1.93 1.78 8.42
C VAL A 35 0.53 1.17 8.29
N SER A 36 -0.43 1.59 9.10
CA SER A 36 -1.79 1.04 9.07
C SER A 36 -2.48 1.30 7.74
N ALA A 37 -2.42 2.54 7.23
CA ALA A 37 -3.00 2.88 5.93
C ALA A 37 -2.28 2.17 4.78
N GLY A 38 -0.95 2.08 4.83
CA GLY A 38 -0.14 1.37 3.83
C GLY A 38 -0.48 -0.12 3.77
N VAL A 39 -0.51 -0.80 4.92
CA VAL A 39 -0.84 -2.24 4.97
C VAL A 39 -2.28 -2.51 4.51
N ALA A 40 -3.25 -1.71 4.99
CA ALA A 40 -4.64 -1.89 4.59
C ALA A 40 -4.84 -1.61 3.08
N GLY A 41 -4.27 -0.52 2.56
CA GLY A 41 -4.34 -0.18 1.15
C GLY A 41 -3.67 -1.21 0.25
N PHE A 42 -2.48 -1.71 0.66
CA PHE A 42 -1.79 -2.79 -0.02
C PHE A 42 -2.66 -4.04 -0.08
N ALA A 43 -3.24 -4.46 1.04
CA ALA A 43 -4.09 -5.65 1.10
C ALA A 43 -5.29 -5.53 0.14
N VAL A 44 -5.97 -4.38 0.13
CA VAL A 44 -7.11 -4.14 -0.77
C VAL A 44 -6.68 -4.18 -2.24
N ALA A 45 -5.59 -3.46 -2.60
CA ALA A 45 -5.12 -3.43 -3.98
C ALA A 45 -4.64 -4.82 -4.45
N TYR A 46 -3.88 -5.51 -3.61
CA TYR A 46 -3.34 -6.83 -3.92
C TYR A 46 -4.45 -7.88 -4.07
N LEU A 47 -5.43 -7.89 -3.16
CA LEU A 47 -6.58 -8.79 -3.27
C LEU A 47 -7.42 -8.49 -4.51
N THR A 48 -7.58 -7.21 -4.86
CA THR A 48 -8.29 -6.81 -6.09
C THR A 48 -7.57 -7.35 -7.34
N GLY A 49 -6.24 -7.31 -7.35
CA GLY A 49 -5.46 -7.88 -8.46
C GLY A 49 -5.55 -9.41 -8.52
N VAL A 50 -5.36 -10.11 -7.40
CA VAL A 50 -5.41 -11.59 -7.35
C VAL A 50 -6.80 -12.11 -7.71
N LEU A 51 -7.85 -11.44 -7.26
CA LEU A 51 -9.24 -11.85 -7.49
C LEU A 51 -9.84 -11.30 -8.79
N SER A 52 -9.06 -10.59 -9.61
CA SER A 52 -9.52 -10.00 -10.87
C SER A 52 -10.08 -11.02 -11.87
N GLY A 53 -9.64 -12.28 -11.78
CA GLY A 53 -10.12 -13.38 -12.63
C GLY A 53 -11.42 -14.04 -12.18
N GLY A 54 -11.94 -13.69 -11.00
CA GLY A 54 -13.11 -14.36 -10.44
C GLY A 54 -12.88 -15.86 -10.18
N LEU A 55 -13.95 -16.65 -10.29
CA LEU A 55 -13.93 -18.10 -10.15
C LEU A 55 -13.45 -18.81 -11.42
N ASP A 56 -13.79 -18.26 -12.58
CA ASP A 56 -13.37 -18.74 -13.89
C ASP A 56 -12.85 -17.56 -14.73
N VAL A 57 -11.55 -17.58 -15.01
CA VAL A 57 -10.88 -16.53 -15.79
C VAL A 57 -11.43 -16.46 -17.22
N GLY A 58 -11.77 -17.61 -17.81
CA GLY A 58 -12.34 -17.67 -19.16
C GLY A 58 -13.72 -17.02 -19.21
N GLU A 59 -14.56 -17.27 -18.21
CA GLU A 59 -15.85 -16.60 -18.06
C GLU A 59 -15.67 -15.08 -17.88
N ALA A 60 -14.76 -14.66 -17.00
CA ALA A 60 -14.48 -13.24 -16.76
C ALA A 60 -13.97 -12.53 -18.03
N CYS A 61 -13.18 -13.21 -18.87
CA CYS A 61 -12.73 -12.67 -20.16
C CYS A 61 -13.88 -12.48 -21.15
N VAL A 62 -14.71 -13.52 -21.31
CA VAL A 62 -15.78 -13.51 -22.32
C VAL A 62 -16.96 -12.64 -21.88
N HIS A 63 -17.38 -12.71 -20.62
CA HIS A 63 -18.54 -11.96 -20.11
C HIS A 63 -18.18 -10.60 -19.51
N GLY A 64 -16.99 -10.45 -18.92
CA GLY A 64 -16.56 -9.17 -18.34
C GLY A 64 -16.02 -8.18 -19.38
N HIS A 65 -15.29 -8.68 -20.39
CA HIS A 65 -14.61 -7.83 -21.38
C HIS A 65 -14.97 -8.14 -22.84
N GLY A 66 -15.80 -9.16 -23.10
CA GLY A 66 -16.22 -9.51 -24.46
C GLY A 66 -15.10 -10.08 -25.33
N VAL A 67 -13.98 -10.50 -24.72
CA VAL A 67 -12.81 -10.98 -25.45
C VAL A 67 -12.68 -12.50 -25.38
N ARG A 68 -12.14 -13.08 -26.45
CA ARG A 68 -11.89 -14.52 -26.51
C ARG A 68 -10.79 -14.88 -25.50
N TYR A 69 -11.05 -15.89 -24.68
CA TYR A 69 -10.05 -16.49 -23.81
C TYR A 69 -9.06 -17.33 -24.63
N ASP A 70 -7.77 -17.04 -24.50
CA ASP A 70 -6.68 -17.78 -25.15
C ASP A 70 -5.93 -18.66 -24.15
N ALA A 71 -6.38 -19.92 -24.04
CA ALA A 71 -5.76 -20.91 -23.18
C ALA A 71 -4.33 -21.28 -23.62
N SER A 72 -4.05 -21.27 -24.93
CA SER A 72 -2.71 -21.59 -25.46
C SER A 72 -1.70 -20.51 -25.11
N TYR A 73 -2.07 -19.24 -25.23
CA TYR A 73 -1.24 -18.11 -24.80
C TYR A 73 -0.89 -18.20 -23.31
N ARG A 74 -1.91 -18.47 -22.48
CA ARG A 74 -1.70 -18.57 -21.02
C ARG A 74 -0.84 -19.76 -20.62
N ALA A 75 -1.00 -20.90 -21.29
CA ALA A 75 -0.15 -22.07 -21.05
C ALA A 75 1.31 -21.81 -21.44
N ALA A 76 1.53 -21.07 -22.53
CA ALA A 76 2.87 -20.70 -22.99
C ALA A 76 3.56 -19.65 -22.09
N HIS A 77 2.80 -18.84 -21.35
CA HIS A 77 3.30 -17.76 -20.48
C HIS A 77 2.97 -18.02 -19.00
N ALA A 78 2.93 -19.28 -18.58
CA ALA A 78 2.54 -19.68 -17.22
C ALA A 78 3.38 -19.00 -16.13
N GLU A 79 4.64 -18.72 -16.41
CA GLU A 79 5.57 -17.99 -15.54
C GLU A 79 5.17 -16.54 -15.27
N GLU A 80 4.48 -15.88 -16.21
CA GLU A 80 4.00 -14.51 -16.03
C GLU A 80 2.91 -14.44 -14.95
N PHE A 81 2.06 -15.46 -14.86
CA PHE A 81 0.96 -15.53 -13.90
C PHE A 81 1.38 -16.01 -12.50
N ASN A 82 2.51 -16.72 -12.42
CA ASN A 82 3.08 -17.17 -11.14
C ASN A 82 3.92 -16.08 -10.45
N ARG A 83 4.11 -14.93 -11.09
CA ARG A 83 4.90 -13.84 -10.53
C ARG A 83 4.11 -13.11 -9.45
N TRP A 84 4.75 -12.87 -8.30
CA TRP A 84 4.13 -12.13 -7.21
C TRP A 84 3.87 -10.64 -7.53
N PHE A 85 4.69 -10.04 -8.41
CA PHE A 85 4.52 -8.68 -8.92
C PHE A 85 5.32 -8.48 -10.23
N PRO A 86 4.83 -7.69 -11.21
CA PRO A 86 3.50 -7.07 -11.26
C PRO A 86 2.39 -8.10 -11.38
N LEU A 87 1.23 -7.81 -10.80
CA LEU A 87 0.06 -8.67 -10.92
C LEU A 87 -0.46 -8.58 -12.36
N ARG A 88 -0.66 -9.75 -12.96
CA ARG A 88 -1.11 -9.94 -14.33
C ARG A 88 -2.16 -11.03 -14.34
N ASN A 89 -3.26 -10.80 -15.04
CA ASN A 89 -4.24 -11.83 -15.32
C ASN A 89 -4.84 -11.62 -16.72
N LYS A 90 -4.01 -11.90 -17.72
CA LYS A 90 -4.33 -11.73 -19.13
C LYS A 90 -5.33 -12.74 -19.69
N CYS A 91 -6.26 -12.25 -20.50
CA CYS A 91 -7.16 -13.06 -21.32
C CYS A 91 -6.49 -13.53 -22.62
N ASN A 92 -5.71 -12.64 -23.22
CA ASN A 92 -4.91 -12.81 -24.43
C ASN A 92 -3.71 -11.85 -24.34
N GLU A 93 -2.96 -11.65 -25.42
CA GLU A 93 -1.78 -10.77 -25.42
C GLU A 93 -2.10 -9.31 -25.05
N ASP A 94 -3.30 -8.83 -25.41
CA ASP A 94 -3.70 -7.42 -25.32
C ASP A 94 -4.48 -7.06 -24.05
N VAL A 95 -5.32 -7.96 -23.54
CA VAL A 95 -6.28 -7.67 -22.48
C VAL A 95 -5.88 -8.32 -21.17
N ASP A 96 -5.75 -7.48 -20.13
CA ASP A 96 -5.45 -7.84 -18.76
C ASP A 96 -6.66 -7.57 -17.86
N LEU A 97 -7.13 -8.57 -17.13
CA LEU A 97 -8.22 -8.43 -16.15
C LEU A 97 -7.78 -7.59 -14.95
N VAL A 98 -6.48 -7.51 -14.66
CA VAL A 98 -5.97 -6.69 -13.56
C VAL A 98 -6.12 -5.21 -13.95
N PRO A 99 -6.89 -4.40 -13.19
CA PRO A 99 -7.04 -3.00 -13.49
C PRO A 99 -5.69 -2.26 -13.47
N SER A 100 -5.50 -1.32 -14.39
CA SER A 100 -4.23 -0.60 -14.57
C SER A 100 -3.74 0.15 -13.33
N TRP A 101 -4.64 0.51 -12.41
CA TRP A 101 -4.31 1.20 -11.16
C TRP A 101 -3.78 0.28 -10.06
N VAL A 102 -4.00 -1.04 -10.13
CA VAL A 102 -3.65 -1.97 -9.04
C VAL A 102 -2.15 -2.02 -8.82
N ASN A 103 -1.35 -2.20 -9.87
CA ASN A 103 0.11 -2.29 -9.76
C ASN A 103 0.74 -1.00 -9.19
N PRO A 104 0.41 0.20 -9.71
CA PRO A 104 0.84 1.46 -9.09
C PRO A 104 0.37 1.63 -7.64
N ALA A 105 -0.86 1.23 -7.30
CA ALA A 105 -1.38 1.33 -5.94
C ALA A 105 -0.62 0.42 -4.97
N VAL A 106 -0.31 -0.82 -5.36
CA VAL A 106 0.52 -1.75 -4.59
C VAL A 106 1.87 -1.10 -4.25
N VAL A 107 2.56 -0.54 -5.25
CA VAL A 107 3.85 0.14 -5.05
C VAL A 107 3.69 1.31 -4.08
N PHE A 108 2.69 2.17 -4.30
CA PHE A 108 2.42 3.33 -3.46
C PHE A 108 2.21 2.95 -1.98
N PHE A 109 1.38 1.94 -1.72
CA PHE A 109 1.05 1.52 -0.36
C PHE A 109 2.19 0.82 0.36
N VAL A 110 3.02 0.05 -0.37
CA VAL A 110 4.26 -0.52 0.18
C VAL A 110 5.23 0.60 0.58
N LEU A 111 5.42 1.60 -0.26
CA LEU A 111 6.27 2.75 0.04
C LEU A 111 5.74 3.56 1.22
N LEU A 112 4.42 3.75 1.30
CA LEU A 112 3.78 4.44 2.43
C LEU A 112 4.00 3.68 3.75
N ALA A 113 3.84 2.35 3.74
CA ALA A 113 4.10 1.52 4.90
C ALA A 113 5.58 1.59 5.31
N ALA A 114 6.50 1.48 4.35
CA ALA A 114 7.94 1.57 4.61
C ALA A 114 8.34 2.93 5.20
N ALA A 115 7.81 4.03 4.65
CA ALA A 115 8.02 5.37 5.20
C ALA A 115 7.46 5.51 6.63
N GLY A 116 6.29 4.91 6.90
CA GLY A 116 5.71 4.82 8.23
C GLY A 116 6.63 4.09 9.23
N VAL A 117 7.20 2.94 8.83
CA VAL A 117 8.16 2.18 9.65
C VAL A 117 9.40 3.02 9.97
N LEU A 118 9.95 3.72 8.98
CA LEU A 118 11.10 4.60 9.20
C LEU A 118 10.80 5.73 10.20
N CYS A 119 9.60 6.33 10.11
CA CYS A 119 9.16 7.34 11.07
C CYS A 119 9.04 6.77 12.50
N LEU A 120 8.51 5.56 12.65
CA LEU A 120 8.42 4.87 13.93
C LEU A 120 9.81 4.61 14.52
N ALA A 121 10.72 4.04 13.72
CA ALA A 121 12.08 3.75 14.13
C ALA A 121 12.80 5.03 14.59
N GLY A 122 12.71 6.12 13.81
CA GLY A 122 13.28 7.41 14.17
C GLY A 122 12.74 7.97 15.48
N ALA A 123 11.42 7.86 15.71
CA ALA A 123 10.79 8.34 16.92
C ALA A 123 11.19 7.53 18.16
N VAL A 124 11.29 6.19 18.03
CA VAL A 124 11.77 5.30 19.11
C VAL A 124 13.21 5.62 19.47
N VAL A 125 14.10 5.73 18.47
CA VAL A 125 15.51 6.09 18.68
C VAL A 125 15.63 7.45 19.37
N ALA A 126 14.84 8.44 18.94
CA ALA A 126 14.83 9.76 19.56
C ALA A 126 14.35 9.72 21.02
N ALA A 127 13.34 8.91 21.34
CA ALA A 127 12.84 8.74 22.70
C ALA A 127 13.89 8.07 23.62
N VAL A 128 14.54 7.00 23.14
CA VAL A 128 15.59 6.29 23.88
C VAL A 128 16.78 7.21 24.17
N ARG A 129 17.24 7.97 23.17
CA ARG A 129 18.35 8.93 23.32
C ARG A 129 18.04 10.06 24.30
N ARG A 130 16.77 10.49 24.41
CA ARG A 130 16.36 11.49 25.41
C ARG A 130 16.36 10.91 26.82
N ARG A 131 15.88 9.67 26.99
CA ARG A 131 15.86 8.97 28.28
C ARG A 131 17.28 8.73 28.81
N SER A 132 18.21 8.30 27.96
CA SER A 132 19.61 8.07 28.37
C SER A 132 20.34 9.35 28.78
N ARG A 133 20.05 10.48 28.12
CA ARG A 133 20.60 11.80 28.51
C ARG A 133 20.03 12.32 29.83
N SER A 134 18.74 12.07 30.09
CA SER A 134 18.11 12.45 31.37
C SER A 134 18.68 11.66 32.53
N SER A 135 18.95 10.36 32.34
CA SER A 135 19.52 9.48 33.38
C SER A 135 20.98 9.75 33.73
N ARG A 136 21.73 10.49 32.90
CA ARG A 136 23.13 10.89 33.18
C ARG A 136 23.25 12.24 33.89
N ARG A 137 22.15 12.97 34.06
CA ARG A 137 22.13 14.33 34.65
C ARG A 137 21.54 14.38 36.06
N GLY A 138 20.95 13.29 36.55
CA GLY A 138 20.55 13.11 37.94
C GLY A 138 21.50 12.13 38.60
#